data_AF-A0A150WVG3-F1
#
_entry.id   AF-A0A150WVG3-F1
#
_cell.length_a   1.000
_cell.length_b   1.000
_cell.length_c   1.000
_cell.angle_alpha   90.00
_cell.angle_beta   90.00
_cell.angle_gamma   90.00
#
_symmetry.space_group_name_H-M   'P 1'
#
loop_
_entity.id
_entity.type
_entity.pdbx_description
1 polymer ?
#
loop_
_entity_poly.entity_id
_entity_poly.type
_entity_poly.pdbx_seq_one_letter_code
_entity_poly.pdbx_strand_id
1 'polypeptide(L)'
;MIKFVLTLSTISVLFSSPAFAFVSPQEEKALIEAINDASPAQTHAEGIRCSLRNRMCLVRLHVAERQAGCMIERIADVSDLYTEEVERTTGKSVFTLSRYAQDSLNHCVAELSR
;
A
#
# COMPACT_ATOMS: atom_id res chain seq x y z
N MET A 1 17.50 1.89 -60.24
CA MET A 1 16.70 0.89 -59.49
C MET A 1 17.14 0.93 -58.04
N ILE A 2 16.39 1.63 -57.19
CA ILE A 2 16.70 1.82 -55.76
C ILE A 2 16.04 0.66 -54.99
N LYS A 3 16.85 -0.19 -54.37
CA LYS A 3 16.39 -1.27 -53.47
C LYS A 3 16.07 -0.65 -52.11
N PHE A 4 14.78 -0.47 -51.82
CA PHE A 4 14.30 -0.22 -50.47
C PHE A 4 14.41 -1.52 -49.66
N VAL A 5 15.40 -1.59 -48.78
CA VAL A 5 15.48 -2.66 -47.78
C VAL A 5 14.52 -2.29 -46.66
N LEU A 6 13.44 -3.08 -46.57
CA LEU A 6 12.42 -3.01 -45.53
C LEU A 6 13.07 -3.14 -44.15
N THR A 7 12.97 -2.06 -43.37
CA THR A 7 13.27 -2.03 -41.94
C THR A 7 12.28 -2.92 -41.21
N LEU A 8 12.79 -4.02 -40.65
CA LEU A 8 12.04 -4.99 -39.86
C LEU A 8 11.49 -4.31 -38.60
N SER A 9 10.23 -3.93 -38.66
CA SER A 9 9.47 -3.40 -37.53
C SER A 9 8.83 -4.56 -36.78
N THR A 10 9.46 -5.02 -35.70
CA THR A 10 8.80 -5.83 -34.67
C THR A 10 9.36 -5.45 -33.31
N ILE A 11 8.97 -4.26 -32.85
CA ILE A 11 9.07 -3.89 -31.43
C ILE A 11 7.92 -4.61 -30.72
N SER A 12 8.17 -5.86 -30.34
CA SER A 12 7.29 -6.64 -29.48
C SER A 12 7.50 -6.20 -28.04
N VAL A 13 7.01 -5.02 -27.66
CA VAL A 13 6.85 -4.71 -26.23
C VAL A 13 5.55 -5.36 -25.78
N LEU A 14 5.67 -6.60 -25.32
CA LEU A 14 4.69 -7.23 -24.46
C LEU A 14 4.65 -6.40 -23.16
N PHE A 15 3.84 -5.36 -23.15
CA PHE A 15 3.41 -4.72 -21.91
C PHE A 15 2.54 -5.73 -21.17
N SER A 16 3.21 -6.61 -20.45
CA SER A 16 2.62 -7.41 -19.40
C SER A 16 1.99 -6.41 -18.45
N SER A 17 0.67 -6.27 -18.48
CA SER A 17 -0.04 -5.36 -17.59
C SER A 17 0.41 -5.68 -16.17
N PRO A 18 1.02 -4.74 -15.42
CA PRO A 18 1.28 -5.00 -14.02
C PRO A 18 -0.08 -5.32 -13.41
N ALA A 19 -0.18 -6.44 -12.68
CA ALA A 19 -1.35 -6.70 -11.87
C ALA A 19 -1.65 -5.41 -11.10
N PHE A 20 -2.78 -4.76 -11.41
CA PHE A 20 -3.11 -3.45 -10.86
C PHE A 20 -3.11 -3.58 -9.34
N ALA A 21 -2.02 -3.12 -8.72
CA ALA A 21 -1.90 -3.09 -7.28
C ALA A 21 -2.94 -2.08 -6.80
N PHE A 22 -3.71 -2.48 -5.79
CA PHE A 22 -4.76 -1.63 -5.19
C PHE A 22 -4.21 -0.32 -4.63
N VAL A 23 -2.92 -0.31 -4.31
CA VAL A 23 -2.13 0.78 -3.75
C VAL A 23 -0.84 0.84 -4.56
N SER A 24 -0.46 2.02 -5.04
CA SER A 24 0.81 2.23 -5.74
C SER A 24 2.01 2.13 -4.77
N PRO A 25 3.23 1.90 -5.25
CA PRO A 25 4.41 1.84 -4.37
C PRO A 25 4.65 3.12 -3.54
N GLN A 26 4.22 4.27 -4.06
CA GLN A 26 4.33 5.56 -3.36
C GLN A 26 3.31 5.65 -2.23
N GLU A 27 2.07 5.23 -2.49
CA GLU A 27 1.02 5.14 -1.48
C GLU A 27 1.34 4.06 -0.43
N GLU A 28 1.96 2.93 -0.81
CA GLU A 28 2.43 1.91 0.15
C GLU A 28 3.39 2.55 1.16
N LYS A 29 4.36 3.34 0.69
CA LYS A 29 5.33 4.02 1.56
C LYS A 29 4.64 5.02 2.48
N ALA A 30 3.77 5.86 1.94
CA ALA A 30 3.07 6.87 2.72
C ALA A 30 2.12 6.24 3.76
N LEU A 31 1.47 5.12 3.42
CA LEU A 31 0.68 4.34 4.36
C LEU A 31 1.52 3.75 5.49
N ILE A 32 2.70 3.22 5.19
CA ILE A 32 3.61 2.73 6.22
C ILE A 32 4.01 3.86 7.17
N GLU A 33 4.33 5.03 6.64
CA GLU A 33 4.62 6.23 7.45
C GLU A 33 3.41 6.60 8.33
N ALA A 34 2.21 6.67 7.76
CA ALA A 34 0.98 6.97 8.50
C ALA A 34 0.64 5.92 9.58
N ILE A 35 0.89 4.63 9.31
CA ILE A 35 0.75 3.56 10.30
C ILE A 35 1.73 3.77 11.43
N ASN A 36 3.00 4.06 11.12
CA ASN A 36 4.03 4.27 12.12
C ASN A 36 3.75 5.50 12.99
N ASP A 37 3.26 6.59 12.41
CA ASP A 37 2.89 7.81 13.13
C ASP A 37 1.70 7.58 14.08
N ALA A 38 0.77 6.69 13.70
CA ALA A 38 -0.39 6.33 14.51
C ALA A 38 -0.14 5.15 15.49
N SER A 39 1.00 4.46 15.38
CA SER A 39 1.29 3.25 16.13
C SER A 39 1.86 3.53 17.52
N PRO A 40 1.62 2.65 18.51
CA PRO A 40 2.32 2.70 19.79
C PRO A 40 3.85 2.60 19.63
N ALA A 41 4.62 3.15 20.57
CA ALA A 41 6.10 3.24 20.49
C ALA A 41 6.85 1.90 20.26
N GLN A 42 6.20 0.75 20.51
CA GLN A 42 6.78 -0.59 20.31
C GLN A 42 6.21 -1.30 19.07
N THR A 43 5.47 -0.62 18.20
CA THR A 43 4.90 -1.19 16.99
C THR A 43 5.43 -0.44 15.77
N HIS A 44 6.01 -1.17 14.83
CA HIS A 44 6.57 -0.61 13.61
C HIS A 44 6.11 -1.39 12.38
N ALA A 45 5.55 -0.71 11.38
CA ALA A 45 5.21 -1.29 10.10
C ALA A 45 6.42 -1.33 9.16
N GLU A 46 6.71 -2.52 8.63
CA GLU A 46 7.79 -2.76 7.67
C GLU A 46 7.29 -2.84 6.22
N GLY A 47 5.99 -3.08 6.05
CA GLY A 47 5.41 -3.22 4.72
C GLY A 47 3.93 -3.46 4.74
N ILE A 48 3.28 -3.09 3.64
CA ILE A 48 1.88 -3.38 3.37
C ILE A 48 1.78 -4.12 2.03
N ARG A 49 0.85 -5.07 1.94
CA ARG A 49 0.50 -5.76 0.69
C ARG A 49 -1.00 -5.87 0.57
N CYS A 50 -1.54 -5.25 -0.47
CA CYS A 50 -2.98 -5.22 -0.71
C CYS A 50 -3.37 -6.12 -1.88
N SER A 51 -4.41 -6.92 -1.69
CA SER A 51 -5.03 -7.75 -2.72
C SER A 51 -6.40 -7.19 -3.06
N LEU A 52 -6.53 -6.61 -4.26
CA LEU A 52 -7.82 -6.14 -4.77
C LEU A 52 -8.83 -7.31 -4.88
N ARG A 53 -8.36 -8.49 -5.32
CA ARG A 53 -9.20 -9.68 -5.49
C ARG A 53 -9.85 -10.12 -4.17
N ASN A 54 -9.07 -10.09 -3.09
CA ASN A 54 -9.54 -10.55 -1.79
C ASN A 54 -10.06 -9.41 -0.91
N ARG A 55 -10.01 -8.16 -1.40
CA ARG A 55 -10.45 -6.97 -0.67
C ARG A 55 -9.82 -6.88 0.72
N MET A 56 -8.50 -7.05 0.77
CA MET A 56 -7.77 -7.08 2.03
C MET A 56 -6.34 -6.56 1.88
N CYS A 57 -5.79 -6.04 2.96
CA CYS A 57 -4.39 -5.65 3.07
C CYS A 57 -3.73 -6.35 4.26
N LEU A 58 -2.55 -6.93 4.04
CA LEU A 58 -1.68 -7.45 5.08
C LEU A 58 -0.62 -6.40 5.42
N VAL A 59 -0.62 -5.94 6.67
CA VAL A 59 0.42 -5.08 7.23
C VAL A 59 1.40 -5.96 8.02
N ARG A 60 2.66 -5.94 7.62
CA ARG A 60 3.76 -6.59 8.33
C ARG A 60 4.26 -5.64 9.41
N LEU A 61 4.16 -6.08 10.66
CA LEU A 61 4.49 -5.30 11.84
C LEU A 61 5.61 -5.99 12.61
N HIS A 62 6.44 -5.18 13.24
CA HIS A 62 7.32 -5.57 14.32
C HIS A 62 6.71 -5.05 15.62
N VAL A 63 6.27 -5.94 16.50
CA VAL A 63 5.64 -5.60 17.78
C VAL A 63 6.56 -6.07 18.90
N ALA A 64 7.13 -5.11 19.64
CA ALA A 64 8.24 -5.30 20.57
C ALA A 64 9.43 -6.02 19.89
N GLU A 65 9.55 -7.33 20.07
CA GLU A 65 10.62 -8.19 19.52
C GLU A 65 10.09 -9.30 18.59
N ARG A 66 8.83 -9.19 18.17
CA ARG A 66 8.15 -10.21 17.37
C ARG A 66 7.69 -9.65 16.04
N GLN A 67 7.96 -10.39 14.97
CA GLN A 67 7.32 -10.15 13.69
C GLN A 67 5.88 -10.68 13.72
N ALA A 68 4.96 -9.86 13.25
CA ALA A 68 3.54 -10.18 13.17
C ALA A 68 2.93 -9.64 11.88
N GLY A 69 1.77 -10.20 11.52
CA GLY A 69 0.98 -9.75 10.38
C GLY A 69 -0.42 -9.37 10.83
N CYS A 70 -0.83 -8.14 10.58
CA CYS A 70 -2.20 -7.68 10.81
C CYS A 70 -2.94 -7.52 9.50
N MET A 71 -4.15 -8.08 9.43
CA MET A 71 -4.99 -7.97 8.25
C MET A 71 -6.05 -6.89 8.44
N ILE A 72 -6.20 -6.06 7.42
CA ILE A 72 -7.36 -5.18 7.22
C ILE A 72 -8.21 -5.88 6.16
N GLU A 73 -9.40 -6.33 6.54
CA GLU A 73 -10.27 -7.12 5.69
C GLU A 73 -11.41 -6.27 5.09
N ARG A 74 -12.21 -6.87 4.19
CA ARG A 74 -13.49 -6.31 3.70
C ARG A 74 -13.41 -4.89 3.15
N ILE A 75 -12.27 -4.55 2.56
CA ILE A 75 -12.01 -3.24 1.96
C ILE A 75 -12.96 -3.05 0.76
N ALA A 76 -13.84 -2.07 0.84
CA ALA A 76 -14.73 -1.70 -0.25
C ALA A 76 -13.98 -0.89 -1.30
N ASP A 77 -13.21 0.11 -0.85
CA ASP A 77 -12.38 0.97 -1.66
C ASP A 77 -11.21 1.56 -0.84
N VAL A 78 -10.38 2.38 -1.49
CA VAL A 78 -9.14 2.92 -0.91
C VAL A 78 -9.38 3.82 0.30
N SER A 79 -10.56 4.44 0.40
CA SER A 79 -10.91 5.30 1.54
C SER A 79 -11.05 4.54 2.86
N ASP A 80 -11.26 3.22 2.78
CA ASP A 80 -11.21 2.33 3.95
C ASP A 80 -9.78 2.16 4.49
N LEU A 81 -8.75 2.54 3.73
CA LEU A 81 -7.36 2.52 4.17
C LEU A 81 -6.87 3.90 4.62
N TYR A 82 -7.10 4.93 3.81
CA TYR A 82 -6.61 6.27 4.08
C TYR A 82 -7.44 7.36 3.42
N THR A 83 -7.28 8.58 3.93
CA THR A 83 -7.66 9.81 3.27
C THR A 83 -6.40 10.55 2.82
N GLU A 84 -6.38 11.00 1.57
CA GLU A 84 -5.32 11.82 1.02
C GLU A 84 -5.70 13.30 1.09
N GLU A 85 -4.85 14.11 1.72
CA GLU A 85 -4.97 15.56 1.74
C GLU A 85 -3.76 16.18 1.04
N VAL A 86 -4.00 17.07 0.08
CA VAL A 86 -2.90 17.80 -0.58
C VAL A 86 -2.61 19.06 0.21
N GLU A 87 -1.42 19.12 0.81
CA GLU A 87 -0.98 20.30 1.55
C GLU A 87 -0.82 21.49 0.59
N ARG A 88 -1.60 22.55 0.80
CA ARG A 88 -1.70 23.69 -0.13
C ARG A 88 -0.39 24.44 -0.34
N THR A 89 0.52 24.41 0.63
CA THR A 89 1.78 25.16 0.64
C THR A 89 2.90 24.42 -0.08
N THR A 90 2.98 23.09 0.09
CA THR A 90 4.06 22.26 -0.45
C THR A 90 3.63 21.47 -1.69
N GLY A 91 2.32 21.35 -1.93
CA GLY A 91 1.76 20.45 -2.94
C GLY A 91 1.97 18.97 -2.60
N LYS A 92 2.41 18.65 -1.39
CA LYS A 92 2.68 17.28 -0.95
C LYS A 92 1.37 16.61 -0.51
N SER A 93 1.15 15.40 -0.99
CA SER A 93 0.09 14.53 -0.48
C SER A 93 0.46 14.02 0.91
N VAL A 94 -0.44 14.24 1.87
CA VAL A 94 -0.40 13.72 3.23
C VAL A 94 -1.48 12.64 3.33
N PHE A 95 -1.06 11.46 3.75
CA PHE A 95 -1.94 10.30 3.89
C PHE A 95 -2.25 10.13 5.36
N THR A 96 -3.54 10.16 5.71
CA THR A 96 -4.00 9.88 7.08
C THR A 96 -4.77 8.57 7.06
N LEU A 97 -4.48 7.67 8.01
CA LEU A 97 -5.21 6.40 8.09
C LEU A 97 -6.71 6.66 8.28
N SER A 98 -7.52 5.85 7.60
CA SER A 98 -8.94 5.81 7.89
C SER A 98 -9.15 5.29 9.30
N ARG A 99 -10.27 5.67 9.91
CA ARG A 99 -10.67 5.11 11.20
C ARG A 99 -10.82 3.58 11.15
N TYR A 100 -11.34 3.05 10.04
CA TYR A 100 -11.51 1.62 9.85
C TYR A 100 -10.17 0.85 9.88
N ALA A 101 -9.18 1.36 9.15
CA ALA A 101 -7.84 0.79 9.14
C ALA A 101 -7.18 0.89 10.52
N GLN A 102 -7.31 2.04 11.18
CA GLN A 102 -6.75 2.26 12.52
C GLN A 102 -7.37 1.31 13.55
N ASP A 103 -8.70 1.18 13.59
CA ASP A 103 -9.38 0.28 14.52
C ASP A 103 -9.01 -1.19 14.26
N SER A 104 -8.90 -1.59 12.99
CA SER A 104 -8.50 -2.95 12.59
C SER A 104 -7.07 -3.28 13.05
N LEU A 105 -6.13 -2.36 12.84
CA LEU A 105 -4.74 -2.54 13.26
C LEU A 105 -4.60 -2.54 14.78
N ASN A 106 -5.26 -1.61 15.47
CA ASN A 106 -5.25 -1.55 16.93
C ASN A 106 -5.81 -2.83 17.56
N HIS A 107 -6.92 -3.35 17.02
CA HIS A 107 -7.50 -4.60 17.50
C HIS A 107 -6.51 -5.77 17.32
N CYS A 108 -5.90 -5.89 16.13
CA CYS A 108 -4.92 -6.93 15.87
C CYS A 108 -3.69 -6.83 16.79
N VAL A 109 -3.10 -5.64 16.94
CA VAL A 109 -1.94 -5.43 17.83
C VAL A 109 -2.30 -5.73 19.29
N ALA A 110 -3.51 -5.39 19.73
CA ALA A 110 -3.98 -5.70 21.08
C ALA A 110 -4.07 -7.21 21.32
N GLU A 111 -4.55 -8.00 20.34
CA GLU A 111 -4.58 -9.46 20.44
C GLU A 111 -3.17 -10.09 20.40
N LEU A 112 -2.23 -9.48 19.68
CA LEU A 112 -0.83 -9.94 19.63
C LEU A 112 -0.03 -9.64 20.90
N SER A 113 -0.49 -8.65 21.69
CA SER A 113 0.16 -8.19 22.92
C SER A 113 -0.38 -8.88 24.19
N ARG A 114 -1.36 -9.77 24.05
CA ARG A 114 -1.88 -10.64 25.13
C ARG A 114 -1.03 -11.88 25.30
#